data_AF-A0A6A8APC4-F1
#
_entry.id   AF-A0A6A8APC4-F1
#
_cell.length_a   1.000
_cell.length_b   1.000
_cell.length_c   1.000
_cell.angle_alpha   90.00
_cell.angle_beta   90.00
_cell.angle_gamma   90.00
#
_symmetry.space_group_name_H-M   'P 1'
#
loop_
_entity.id
_entity.type
_entity.pdbx_description
1 polymer ?
#
loop_
_entity_poly.entity_id
_entity_poly.type
_entity_poly.pdbx_seq_one_letter_code
_entity_poly.pdbx_strand_id
1 'polypeptide(L)'
;MKIKQVLNSVNTKHIRSKLRDLYHRKSPVRKPLSPISMLKAQLLKHLLRIPSDRRLALRLRHNRRTARACGFKKHTPSHGLFTHFRHRLGEETYNRIFDHLLRGLLKDGAVKGEVIAVDSTHVEAYSQRAPDNRTGKSDPEARVVTA
;
A
#
# COMPACT_ATOMS: atom_id res chain seq x y z
N MET A 1 -18.28 2.25 -2.46
CA MET A 1 -17.66 2.94 -1.30
C MET A 1 -16.89 4.17 -1.78
N LYS A 2 -17.22 5.39 -1.34
CA LYS A 2 -16.49 6.60 -1.76
C LYS A 2 -15.17 6.68 -0.96
N ILE A 3 -14.08 6.18 -1.54
CA ILE A 3 -12.71 6.15 -0.96
C ILE A 3 -12.32 7.48 -0.30
N LYS A 4 -12.70 8.62 -0.90
CA LYS A 4 -12.42 9.95 -0.37
C LYS A 4 -13.09 10.20 1.00
N GLN A 5 -14.31 9.70 1.21
CA GLN A 5 -15.00 9.83 2.50
C GLN A 5 -14.28 8.99 3.56
N VAL A 6 -13.92 7.75 3.23
CA VAL A 6 -13.19 6.83 4.13
C VAL A 6 -11.82 7.40 4.51
N LEU A 7 -11.05 7.91 3.54
CA LEU A 7 -9.76 8.54 3.84
C LEU A 7 -9.88 9.86 4.62
N ASN A 8 -11.07 10.48 4.65
CA ASN A 8 -11.33 11.70 5.38
C ASN A 8 -11.87 11.45 6.80
N SER A 9 -12.60 10.37 7.04
CA SER A 9 -13.08 9.99 8.38
C SER A 9 -11.94 9.56 9.32
N VAL A 10 -10.83 9.10 8.75
CA VAL A 10 -9.61 8.74 9.47
C VAL A 10 -9.09 9.91 10.32
N ASN A 11 -9.25 9.81 11.64
CA ASN A 11 -8.69 10.75 12.60
C ASN A 11 -7.16 10.61 12.65
N THR A 12 -6.46 11.60 12.10
CA THR A 12 -4.99 11.62 12.01
C THR A 12 -4.34 12.54 13.05
N LYS A 13 -5.12 13.20 13.91
CA LYS A 13 -4.60 14.20 14.87
C LYS A 13 -3.58 13.57 15.83
N HIS A 14 -3.90 12.43 16.43
CA HIS A 14 -3.02 11.72 17.37
C HIS A 14 -1.78 11.12 16.70
N ILE A 15 -1.90 10.73 15.42
CA ILE A 15 -0.79 10.15 14.66
C ILE A 15 0.17 11.24 14.16
N ARG A 16 -0.34 12.45 13.94
CA ARG A 16 0.43 13.57 13.40
C ARG A 16 1.54 14.06 14.32
N SER A 17 1.40 13.95 15.64
CA SER A 17 2.48 14.26 16.58
C SER A 17 3.60 13.24 16.45
N LYS A 18 3.29 11.94 16.60
CA LYS A 18 4.25 10.83 16.45
C LYS A 18 4.97 10.85 15.10
N LEU A 19 4.24 11.10 14.01
CA LEU A 19 4.83 11.20 12.69
C LEU A 19 5.70 12.45 12.50
N ARG A 20 5.49 13.52 13.27
CA ARG A 20 6.31 14.73 13.14
C ARG A 20 7.70 14.52 13.71
N ASP A 21 7.83 13.75 14.77
CA ASP A 21 9.11 13.51 15.45
C ASP A 21 10.07 12.67 14.58
N LEU A 22 9.52 11.80 13.72
CA LEU A 22 10.28 10.97 12.79
C LEU A 22 10.76 11.71 11.53
N TYR A 23 10.33 12.95 11.30
CA TYR A 23 10.62 13.71 10.09
C TYR A 23 11.29 15.05 10.42
N HIS A 24 12.38 15.35 9.72
CA HIS A 24 13.08 16.61 9.90
C HIS A 24 12.20 17.77 9.42
N ARG A 25 12.10 18.83 10.24
CA ARG A 25 11.24 20.00 9.98
C ARG A 25 11.63 20.78 8.73
N LYS A 26 12.91 20.77 8.36
CA LYS A 26 13.45 21.47 7.19
C LYS A 26 14.58 20.63 6.59
N SER A 27 14.38 20.14 5.37
CA SER A 27 15.48 19.70 4.50
C SER A 27 15.64 20.76 3.41
N PRO A 28 16.83 21.37 3.22
CA PRO A 28 17.04 22.46 2.27
C PRO A 28 16.72 22.08 0.81
N VAL A 29 16.88 20.80 0.47
CA VAL A 29 16.98 20.34 -0.93
C VAL A 29 15.65 19.86 -1.51
N ARG A 30 14.72 19.35 -0.70
CA ARG A 30 13.40 18.89 -1.17
C ARG A 30 12.37 18.96 -0.07
N LYS A 31 11.19 19.54 -0.35
CA LYS A 31 10.06 19.49 0.60
C LYS A 31 9.65 18.03 0.81
N PRO A 32 9.79 17.46 2.02
CA PRO A 32 9.39 16.10 2.28
C PRO A 32 7.89 15.95 2.04
N LEU A 33 7.50 14.81 1.45
CA LEU A 33 6.08 14.48 1.30
C LEU A 33 5.43 14.36 2.69
N SER A 34 4.18 14.79 2.79
CA SER A 34 3.42 14.71 4.04
C SER A 34 3.38 13.26 4.54
N PRO A 35 3.85 12.97 5.76
CA PRO A 35 3.78 11.63 6.35
C PRO A 35 2.34 11.11 6.44
N ILE A 36 1.38 12.02 6.66
CA ILE A 36 -0.04 11.69 6.67
C ILE A 36 -0.51 11.23 5.28
N SER A 37 -0.03 11.88 4.22
CA SER A 37 -0.40 11.50 2.85
C SER A 37 0.19 10.16 2.45
N MET A 38 1.42 9.88 2.90
CA MET A 38 2.03 8.56 2.76
C MET A 38 1.24 7.49 3.50
N LEU A 39 0.80 7.76 4.73
CA LEU A 39 -0.04 6.84 5.52
C LEU A 39 -1.40 6.58 4.83
N LYS A 40 -2.08 7.63 4.36
CA LYS A 40 -3.34 7.49 3.61
C LYS A 40 -3.16 6.69 2.32
N ALA A 41 -2.01 6.80 1.66
CA ALA A 41 -1.69 6.02 0.47
C ALA A 41 -1.44 4.53 0.79
N GLN A 42 -0.81 4.23 1.92
CA GLN A 42 -0.68 2.85 2.40
C GLN A 42 -2.04 2.26 2.75
N LEU A 43 -2.89 3.01 3.49
CA LEU A 43 -4.26 2.58 3.77
C LEU A 43 -5.07 2.33 2.48
N LEU A 44 -4.95 3.22 1.50
CA LEU A 44 -5.55 3.04 0.18
C LEU A 44 -5.07 1.75 -0.51
N LYS A 45 -3.78 1.40 -0.38
CA LYS A 45 -3.22 0.15 -0.92
C LYS A 45 -3.98 -1.05 -0.37
N HIS A 46 -4.21 -1.09 0.94
CA HIS A 46 -4.95 -2.17 1.60
C HIS A 46 -6.43 -2.17 1.19
N LEU A 47 -7.11 -1.03 1.25
CA LEU A 47 -8.53 -0.90 0.89
C LEU A 47 -8.83 -1.29 -0.56
N LEU A 48 -7.88 -1.07 -1.48
CA LEU A 48 -8.03 -1.40 -2.90
C LEU A 48 -7.31 -2.69 -3.31
N ARG A 49 -6.78 -3.45 -2.35
CA ARG A 49 -5.99 -4.69 -2.58
C ARG A 49 -4.93 -4.50 -3.67
N ILE A 50 -4.24 -3.36 -3.65
CA ILE A 50 -3.20 -3.04 -4.64
C ILE A 50 -1.97 -3.91 -4.34
N PRO A 51 -1.50 -4.72 -5.31
CA PRO A 51 -0.54 -5.79 -5.03
C PRO A 51 0.86 -5.29 -4.71
N SER A 52 1.25 -4.10 -5.19
CA SER A 52 2.62 -3.61 -5.04
C SER A 52 2.70 -2.09 -4.92
N ASP A 53 3.79 -1.62 -4.32
CA ASP A 53 4.06 -0.18 -4.19
C ASP A 53 4.31 0.48 -5.55
N ARG A 54 4.84 -0.28 -6.54
CA ARG A 54 4.95 0.17 -7.93
C ARG A 54 3.57 0.45 -8.50
N ARG A 55 2.61 -0.46 -8.35
CA ARG A 55 1.22 -0.29 -8.81
C ARG A 55 0.53 0.87 -8.10
N LEU A 56 0.78 1.05 -6.79
CA LEU A 56 0.28 2.19 -6.02
C LEU A 56 0.82 3.52 -6.55
N ALA A 57 2.13 3.63 -6.76
CA ALA A 57 2.76 4.84 -7.29
C ALA A 57 2.23 5.20 -8.69
N LEU A 58 2.10 4.21 -9.58
CA LEU A 58 1.48 4.39 -10.89
C LEU A 58 0.04 4.91 -10.76
N ARG A 59 -0.78 4.29 -9.90
CA ARG A 59 -2.16 4.70 -9.70
C ARG A 59 -2.27 6.13 -9.19
N LEU A 60 -1.43 6.52 -8.24
CA LEU A 60 -1.40 7.90 -7.73
C LEU A 60 -0.97 8.89 -8.83
N ARG A 61 0.01 8.52 -9.66
CA ARG A 61 0.49 9.35 -10.76
C ARG A 61 -0.59 9.58 -11.83
N HIS A 62 -1.30 8.54 -12.23
CA HIS A 62 -2.31 8.62 -13.30
C HIS A 62 -3.69 9.08 -12.80
N ASN A 63 -4.05 8.82 -11.55
CA ASN A 63 -5.35 9.20 -10.99
C ASN A 63 -5.23 10.37 -10.01
N ARG A 64 -5.38 11.60 -10.54
CA ARG A 64 -5.36 12.83 -9.72
C ARG A 64 -6.43 12.86 -8.64
N ARG A 65 -7.61 12.26 -8.85
CA ARG A 65 -8.68 12.21 -7.82
C ARG A 65 -8.22 11.37 -6.63
N THR A 66 -7.62 10.21 -6.88
CA THR A 66 -7.06 9.33 -5.85
C THR A 66 -5.88 10.00 -5.13
N ALA A 67 -4.96 10.64 -5.87
CA ALA A 67 -3.85 11.37 -5.28
C ALA A 67 -4.32 12.48 -4.32
N ARG A 68 -5.32 13.27 -4.75
CA ARG A 68 -5.92 14.32 -3.92
C ARG A 68 -6.65 13.77 -2.70
N ALA A 69 -7.30 12.61 -2.81
CA ALA A 69 -7.93 11.94 -1.67
C ALA A 69 -6.90 11.52 -0.59
N CYS A 70 -5.69 11.12 -1.01
CA CYS A 70 -4.57 10.89 -0.09
C CYS A 70 -3.90 12.19 0.41
N GLY A 71 -4.24 13.35 -0.16
CA GLY A 71 -3.66 14.65 0.19
C GLY A 71 -2.41 15.05 -0.60
N PHE A 72 -2.09 14.34 -1.69
CA PHE A 72 -1.04 14.77 -2.62
C PHE A 72 -1.54 15.93 -3.49
N LYS A 73 -0.77 17.02 -3.55
CA LYS A 73 -1.10 18.23 -4.33
C LYS A 73 -0.47 18.18 -5.73
N LYS A 74 0.83 18.50 -5.82
CA LYS A 74 1.58 18.58 -7.09
C LYS A 74 2.43 17.34 -7.37
N HIS A 75 2.95 16.69 -6.33
CA HIS A 75 3.86 15.56 -6.45
C HIS A 75 3.29 14.32 -5.77
N THR A 76 3.47 13.18 -6.42
CA THR A 76 3.14 11.84 -5.90
C THR A 76 4.44 11.09 -5.59
N PRO A 77 4.43 10.20 -4.60
CA PRO A 77 5.61 9.41 -4.24
C PRO A 77 6.02 8.47 -5.37
N SER A 78 7.34 8.23 -5.48
CA SER A 78 7.87 7.05 -6.16
C SER A 78 7.68 5.81 -5.28
N HIS A 79 7.79 4.61 -5.87
CA HIS A 79 7.62 3.36 -5.14
C HIS A 79 8.64 3.19 -4.00
N GLY A 80 9.90 3.61 -4.19
CA GLY A 80 10.95 3.53 -3.16
C GLY A 80 10.64 4.37 -1.91
N LEU A 81 9.93 5.49 -2.06
CA LEU A 81 9.53 6.31 -0.92
C LEU A 81 8.56 5.60 0.03
N PHE A 82 7.74 4.66 -0.46
CA PHE A 82 6.90 3.84 0.42
C PHE A 82 7.73 2.86 1.27
N THR A 83 8.81 2.35 0.71
CA THR A 83 9.73 1.46 1.43
C THR A 83 10.45 2.25 2.53
N HIS A 84 11.05 3.40 2.19
CA HIS A 84 11.67 4.28 3.20
C HIS A 84 10.70 4.77 4.27
N PHE A 85 9.45 5.04 3.90
CA PHE A 85 8.40 5.43 4.83
C PHE A 85 8.13 4.35 5.89
N ARG A 86 7.99 3.09 5.47
CA ARG A 86 7.78 1.95 6.39
C ARG A 86 9.01 1.69 7.26
N HIS A 87 10.22 1.70 6.69
CA HIS A 87 11.45 1.54 7.48
C HIS A 87 11.62 2.62 8.55
N ARG A 88 11.33 3.89 8.22
CA ARG A 88 11.42 5.00 9.16
C ARG A 88 10.41 4.90 10.31
N LEU A 89 9.24 4.33 10.05
CA LEU A 89 8.22 4.10 11.07
C LEU A 89 8.60 2.95 12.00
N GLY A 90 9.26 1.93 11.47
CA GLY A 90 9.41 0.64 12.14
C GLY A 90 8.11 -0.16 12.04
N GLU A 91 8.26 -1.48 11.98
CA GLU A 91 7.15 -2.41 11.79
C GLU A 91 6.09 -2.28 12.90
N GLU A 92 6.53 -2.30 14.16
CA GLU A 92 5.63 -2.26 15.31
C GLU A 92 4.79 -0.97 15.33
N THR A 93 5.42 0.19 15.14
CA THR A 93 4.71 1.48 15.09
C THR A 93 3.79 1.57 13.88
N TYR A 94 4.24 1.07 12.73
CA TYR A 94 3.41 1.02 11.52
C TYR A 94 2.15 0.19 11.76
N ASN A 95 2.29 -1.02 12.29
CA ASN A 95 1.16 -1.92 12.56
C ASN A 95 0.21 -1.33 13.60
N ARG A 96 0.72 -0.78 14.71
CA ARG A 96 -0.11 -0.10 15.72
C ARG A 96 -0.92 1.06 15.14
N ILE A 97 -0.30 1.89 14.30
CA ILE A 97 -0.99 3.00 13.63
C ILE A 97 -2.03 2.45 12.64
N PHE A 98 -1.65 1.46 11.85
CA PHE A 98 -2.51 0.86 10.84
C PHE A 98 -3.75 0.21 11.45
N ASP A 99 -3.57 -0.60 12.49
CA ASP A 99 -4.65 -1.25 13.23
C ASP A 99 -5.58 -0.25 13.89
N HIS A 100 -5.03 0.82 14.49
CA HIS A 100 -5.86 1.87 15.07
C HIS A 100 -6.76 2.52 14.01
N LEU A 101 -6.22 2.80 12.82
CA LEU A 101 -6.99 3.35 11.71
C LEU A 101 -8.04 2.37 11.20
N LEU A 102 -7.68 1.10 11.02
CA LEU A 102 -8.60 0.08 10.53
C LEU A 102 -9.76 -0.15 11.51
N ARG A 103 -9.47 -0.21 12.82
CA ARG A 103 -10.50 -0.29 13.87
C ARG A 103 -11.45 0.91 13.84
N GLY A 104 -10.94 2.11 13.61
CA GLY A 104 -11.77 3.30 13.42
C GLY A 104 -12.71 3.15 12.22
N LEU A 105 -12.19 2.70 11.07
CA LEU A 105 -12.99 2.48 9.87
C LEU A 105 -14.05 1.39 10.04
N LEU A 106 -13.75 0.34 10.79
CA LEU A 106 -14.71 -0.72 11.12
C LEU A 106 -15.83 -0.18 12.03
N LYS A 107 -15.48 0.59 13.07
CA LYS A 107 -16.45 1.23 13.99
C LYS A 107 -17.38 2.20 13.27
N ASP A 108 -16.84 2.98 12.34
CA ASP A 108 -17.62 3.95 11.55
C ASP A 108 -18.49 3.28 10.46
N GLY A 109 -18.47 1.95 10.34
CA GLY A 109 -19.17 1.20 9.29
C GLY A 109 -18.64 1.47 7.89
N ALA A 110 -17.49 2.12 7.77
CA ALA A 110 -16.90 2.51 6.49
C ALA A 110 -16.31 1.32 5.74
N VAL A 111 -15.98 0.23 6.44
CA VAL A 111 -15.46 -1.03 5.91
C VAL A 111 -16.17 -2.18 6.62
N LYS A 112 -16.56 -3.22 5.89
CA LYS A 112 -16.99 -4.50 6.48
C LYS A 112 -15.74 -5.37 6.67
N GLY A 113 -15.55 -5.88 7.89
CA GLY A 113 -14.57 -6.92 8.12
C GLY A 113 -15.10 -8.23 7.55
N GLU A 114 -14.62 -8.64 6.37
CA GLU A 114 -14.81 -10.01 5.90
C GLU A 114 -13.69 -10.86 6.51
N VAL A 115 -14.07 -11.86 7.30
CA VAL A 115 -13.14 -12.89 7.78
C VAL A 115 -12.83 -13.76 6.58
N ILE A 116 -11.67 -13.53 5.97
CA ILE A 116 -11.13 -14.40 4.93
C ILE A 116 -10.27 -15.41 5.66
N ALA A 117 -10.69 -16.67 5.71
CA ALA A 117 -9.78 -17.75 6.06
C ALA A 117 -8.66 -17.77 5.02
N VAL A 118 -7.45 -17.40 5.43
CA VAL A 118 -6.25 -17.48 4.61
C VAL A 118 -5.48 -18.69 5.08
N ASP A 119 -5.70 -19.82 4.43
CA ASP A 119 -4.82 -20.97 4.58
C ASP A 119 -3.59 -20.73 3.69
N SER A 120 -2.40 -20.85 4.28
CA SER A 120 -1.13 -20.71 3.57
C SER A 120 -0.69 -22.07 3.09
N THR A 121 -1.51 -22.71 2.25
CA THR A 121 -1.17 -24.01 1.68
C THR A 121 0.00 -23.82 0.71
N HIS A 122 1.15 -24.42 1.02
CA HIS A 122 2.29 -24.43 0.11
C HIS A 122 1.93 -25.30 -1.10
N VAL A 123 1.92 -24.72 -2.29
CA VAL A 123 1.74 -25.47 -3.54
C VAL A 123 3.12 -25.62 -4.18
N GLU A 124 3.62 -26.85 -4.21
CA GLU A 124 4.79 -27.18 -5.03
C GLU A 124 4.41 -27.05 -6.50
N ALA A 125 5.02 -26.09 -7.20
CA ALA A 125 4.82 -25.92 -8.64
C ALA A 125 5.95 -26.65 -9.39
N TYR A 126 5.60 -27.60 -10.25
CA TYR A 126 6.57 -28.31 -11.08
C TYR A 126 6.67 -27.62 -12.43
N SER A 127 7.77 -26.90 -12.67
CA SER A 127 8.07 -26.27 -13.96
C SER A 127 9.52 -26.52 -14.36
N GLN A 128 9.72 -27.43 -15.32
CA GLN A 128 10.99 -27.66 -16.01
C GLN A 128 10.95 -27.02 -17.39
N ARG A 129 11.82 -26.04 -17.64
CA ARG A 129 12.00 -25.48 -18.99
C ARG A 129 13.02 -26.29 -19.77
N ALA A 130 12.75 -26.52 -21.05
CA ALA A 130 13.74 -27.06 -21.96
C ALA A 130 14.80 -25.98 -22.30
N PRO A 131 16.00 -26.37 -22.74
CA PRO A 131 17.08 -25.44 -23.08
C PRO A 131 16.73 -24.44 -24.19
N ASP A 132 15.74 -24.76 -25.02
CA ASP A 132 15.24 -23.89 -26.09
C ASP A 132 14.38 -22.72 -25.59
N ASN A 133 14.02 -22.73 -24.29
CA ASN A 133 13.17 -21.76 -23.60
C ASN A 133 11.78 -21.56 -24.23
N ARG A 134 11.39 -22.45 -25.16
CA ARG A 134 10.12 -22.47 -25.89
C ARG A 134 9.22 -23.60 -25.43
N THR A 135 9.83 -24.68 -24.96
CA THR A 135 9.12 -25.87 -24.48
C THR A 135 9.48 -26.16 -23.01
N GLY A 136 8.69 -27.00 -22.36
CA GLY A 136 8.90 -27.37 -20.97
C GLY A 136 7.78 -28.26 -20.44
N LYS A 137 8.06 -28.95 -19.33
CA LYS A 137 7.04 -29.65 -18.54
C LYS A 137 6.61 -28.70 -17.42
N SER A 138 5.34 -28.34 -17.41
CA SER A 138 4.73 -27.56 -16.33
C SER A 138 3.57 -28.36 -15.76
N ASP A 139 3.10 -27.98 -14.58
CA ASP A 139 1.82 -28.48 -14.05
C ASP A 139 0.74 -28.45 -15.16
N PRO A 140 -0.10 -29.50 -15.31
CA PRO A 140 -1.08 -29.60 -16.39
C PRO A 140 -2.03 -28.39 -16.49
N GLU A 141 -2.28 -27.75 -15.35
CA GLU A 141 -3.14 -26.56 -15.21
C GLU A 141 -2.38 -25.24 -15.40
N ALA A 142 -1.04 -25.27 -15.48
CA ALA A 142 -0.23 -24.10 -15.70
C ALA A 142 -0.13 -23.81 -17.21
N ARG A 143 -0.68 -22.66 -17.61
CA ARG A 143 -0.54 -22.15 -18.98
C ARG A 143 0.95 -21.85 -19.23
N VAL A 144 1.64 -22.71 -19.96
CA VAL A 144 2.98 -22.39 -20.46
C VAL A 144 2.82 -21.19 -21.37
N VAL A 145 3.28 -20.03 -20.92
CA VAL A 145 3.23 -18.80 -21.72
C VAL A 145 4.22 -19.00 -22.87
N THR A 146 3.72 -19.42 -24.02
CA THR A 146 4.45 -19.39 -25.28
C THR A 146 4.75 -17.93 -25.60
N ALA A 147 6.03 -17.59 -25.60
CA ALA A 147 6.53 -16.28 -25.98
C ALA A 147 6.43 -16.05 -27.49
#